data_AF-A0A816HXP3-F1
#
_entry.id   AF-A0A816HXP3-F1
#
_cell.length_a   1.000
_cell.length_b   1.000
_cell.length_c   1.000
_cell.angle_alpha   90.00
_cell.angle_beta   90.00
_cell.angle_gamma   90.00
#
_symmetry.space_group_name_H-M   'P 1'
#
loop_
_entity.id
_entity.type
_entity.pdbx_description
1 polymer ?
#
loop_
_entity_poly.entity_id
_entity_poly.type
_entity_poly.pdbx_seq_one_letter_code
_entity_poly.pdbx_strand_id
1 'polypeptide(L)'
;AAEGQCLIYSYPYTLKEYNNIANNFSGGLFECVREISLFDEQPFEHEFFLLIAESFPLIQKLTLNNLKPQKNKQCPKSKDDKQDFSIIKYPHLTYLNLNEIHEDYIEQFLDDTKTYLPNNMDLATDYELLKKATHNFKRNTTRINCLKINYLYSSTLYSLSKHLKHYFLHIYVKYNNNYYSTLLFK
;
A
#
# COMPACT_ATOMS: atom_id res chain seq x y z
N ALA A 1 -19.07 45.73 -8.35
CA ALA A 1 -18.40 44.57 -9.00
C ALA A 1 -18.90 43.34 -8.27
N ALA A 2 -19.74 42.53 -8.92
CA ALA A 2 -20.34 41.35 -8.31
C ALA A 2 -19.36 40.17 -8.41
N GLU A 3 -19.12 39.53 -7.27
CA GLU A 3 -18.26 38.37 -7.08
C GLU A 3 -18.77 37.20 -7.93
N GLY A 4 -17.94 36.73 -8.86
CA GLY A 4 -18.19 35.53 -9.63
C GLY A 4 -17.93 34.29 -8.78
N GLN A 5 -18.90 33.91 -7.93
CA GLN A 5 -18.92 32.58 -7.34
C GLN A 5 -19.24 31.56 -8.44
N CYS A 6 -18.19 30.91 -8.95
CA CYS A 6 -18.32 29.77 -9.83
C CYS A 6 -18.76 28.55 -9.01
N LEU A 7 -20.08 28.44 -8.79
CA LEU A 7 -20.69 27.22 -8.25
C LEU A 7 -20.74 26.18 -9.37
N ILE A 8 -19.60 25.50 -9.61
CA ILE A 8 -19.60 24.25 -10.37
C ILE A 8 -20.31 23.22 -9.51
N TYR A 9 -21.62 23.08 -9.72
CA TYR A 9 -22.36 21.89 -9.30
C TYR A 9 -21.92 20.74 -10.20
N SER A 10 -20.79 20.10 -9.86
CA SER A 10 -20.53 18.75 -10.34
C SER A 10 -21.56 17.83 -9.67
N TYR A 11 -22.33 17.15 -10.52
CA TYR A 11 -23.21 16.04 -10.20
C TYR A 11 -22.62 15.17 -9.06
N PRO A 12 -23.40 14.73 -8.04
CA PRO A 12 -22.85 14.02 -6.89
C PRO A 12 -22.03 12.83 -7.38
N TYR A 13 -20.73 12.95 -7.11
CA TYR A 13 -19.60 12.21 -7.65
C TYR A 13 -19.84 10.71 -7.76
N THR A 14 -20.21 10.21 -8.94
CA THR A 14 -20.19 8.77 -9.26
C THR A 14 -18.79 8.29 -9.66
N LEU A 15 -17.76 9.13 -9.47
CA LEU A 15 -16.39 8.81 -9.82
C LEU A 15 -15.93 7.61 -8.99
N LYS A 16 -15.63 6.51 -9.68
CA LYS A 16 -15.13 5.27 -9.06
C LYS A 16 -13.61 5.22 -8.98
N GLU A 17 -12.93 6.01 -9.78
CA GLU A 17 -11.48 5.96 -9.95
C GLU A 17 -10.87 7.36 -9.84
N TYR A 18 -9.77 7.50 -9.09
CA TYR A 18 -9.00 8.74 -9.02
C TYR A 18 -7.52 8.45 -9.24
N ASN A 19 -7.05 8.78 -10.44
CA ASN A 19 -5.68 8.50 -10.85
C ASN A 19 -4.73 9.69 -10.61
N ASN A 20 -3.45 9.37 -10.36
CA ASN A 20 -2.30 10.28 -10.28
C ASN A 20 -2.43 11.33 -9.17
N ILE A 21 -2.83 10.89 -7.97
CA ILE A 21 -2.84 11.74 -6.77
C ILE A 21 -1.39 11.96 -6.33
N ALA A 22 -1.02 13.23 -6.14
CA ALA A 22 0.32 13.68 -5.76
C ALA A 22 0.30 14.34 -4.36
N ASN A 23 1.48 14.73 -3.82
CA ASN A 23 1.62 15.31 -2.48
C ASN A 23 0.87 16.63 -2.28
N ASN A 24 0.49 17.32 -3.36
CA ASN A 24 -0.32 18.54 -3.27
C ASN A 24 -1.82 18.26 -3.04
N PHE A 25 -2.22 16.99 -2.94
CA PHE A 25 -3.58 16.61 -2.61
C PHE A 25 -3.97 17.15 -1.23
N SER A 26 -5.05 17.92 -1.19
CA SER A 26 -5.52 18.61 0.01
C SER A 26 -6.51 17.81 0.86
N GLY A 27 -6.81 16.57 0.47
CA GLY A 27 -7.86 15.77 1.09
C GLY A 27 -9.26 16.09 0.59
N GLY A 28 -10.25 15.59 1.32
CA GLY A 28 -11.68 15.69 1.02
C GLY A 28 -12.35 14.33 1.13
N LEU A 29 -13.67 14.27 1.25
CA LEU A 29 -14.38 12.99 1.41
C LEU A 29 -14.88 12.48 0.05
N PHE A 30 -14.37 11.33 -0.40
CA PHE A 30 -14.69 10.72 -1.69
C PHE A 30 -15.34 9.33 -1.51
N GLU A 31 -16.60 9.31 -1.09
CA GLU A 31 -17.31 8.07 -0.71
C GLU A 31 -17.60 7.11 -1.88
N CYS A 32 -17.53 7.58 -3.12
CA CYS A 32 -17.79 6.76 -4.31
C CYS A 32 -16.54 6.17 -4.97
N VAL A 33 -15.35 6.70 -4.63
CA VAL A 33 -14.09 6.25 -5.20
C VAL A 33 -13.71 4.91 -4.58
N ARG A 34 -13.33 3.96 -5.43
CA ARG A 34 -12.92 2.59 -5.07
C ARG A 34 -11.50 2.29 -5.51
N GLU A 35 -10.99 2.99 -6.51
CA GLU A 35 -9.66 2.75 -7.04
C GLU A 35 -8.90 4.06 -7.11
N ILE A 36 -7.67 4.09 -6.59
CA ILE A 36 -6.79 5.25 -6.76
C ILE A 36 -5.40 4.83 -7.22
N SER A 37 -4.73 5.76 -7.90
CA SER A 37 -3.30 5.67 -8.14
C SER A 37 -2.58 6.90 -7.57
N LEU A 38 -1.44 6.64 -6.93
CA LEU A 38 -0.56 7.63 -6.32
C LEU A 38 0.71 7.73 -7.15
N PHE A 39 1.08 8.95 -7.55
CA PHE A 39 2.31 9.22 -8.28
C PHE A 39 2.81 10.63 -7.97
N ASP A 40 4.09 10.74 -7.65
CA ASP A 40 4.78 12.01 -7.46
C ASP A 40 6.29 11.82 -7.64
N GLU A 41 6.97 12.91 -7.99
CA GLU A 41 8.43 12.98 -7.99
C GLU A 41 9.02 13.13 -6.57
N GLN A 42 8.21 13.60 -5.61
CA GLN A 42 8.57 13.69 -4.19
C GLN A 42 8.13 12.44 -3.41
N PRO A 43 8.85 12.02 -2.36
CA PRO A 43 8.44 10.89 -1.53
C PRO A 43 7.08 11.12 -0.86
N PHE A 44 6.33 10.04 -0.65
CA PHE A 44 5.12 10.07 0.18
C PHE A 44 5.43 9.68 1.62
N GLU A 45 5.20 10.57 2.57
CA GLU A 45 5.42 10.29 3.99
C GLU A 45 4.18 9.62 4.63
N HIS A 46 4.32 9.18 5.87
CA HIS A 46 3.26 8.46 6.58
C HIS A 46 1.94 9.27 6.66
N GLU A 47 2.04 10.58 6.90
CA GLU A 47 0.92 11.50 7.02
C GLU A 47 0.13 11.61 5.71
N PHE A 48 0.80 11.45 4.56
CA PHE A 48 0.13 11.41 3.28
C PHE A 48 -0.78 10.19 3.18
N PHE A 49 -0.30 9.02 3.59
CA PHE A 49 -1.12 7.80 3.61
C PHE A 49 -2.28 7.88 4.62
N LEU A 50 -2.12 8.62 5.72
CA LEU A 50 -3.23 8.92 6.64
C LEU A 50 -4.30 9.76 5.93
N LEU A 51 -3.88 10.84 5.27
CA LEU A 51 -4.77 11.70 4.49
C LEU A 51 -5.53 10.92 3.40
N ILE A 52 -4.84 9.99 2.72
CA ILE A 52 -5.46 9.09 1.73
C ILE A 52 -6.51 8.19 2.38
N ALA A 53 -6.21 7.54 3.52
CA ALA A 53 -7.16 6.67 4.21
C ALA A 53 -8.41 7.43 4.67
N GLU A 54 -8.25 8.67 5.16
CA GLU A 54 -9.35 9.54 5.56
C GLU A 54 -10.19 10.02 4.37
N SER A 55 -9.53 10.30 3.24
CA SER A 55 -10.19 10.84 2.06
C SER A 55 -10.94 9.78 1.26
N PHE A 56 -10.47 8.54 1.28
CA PHE A 56 -10.99 7.42 0.49
C PHE A 56 -11.37 6.23 1.38
N PRO A 57 -12.37 6.38 2.27
CA PRO A 57 -12.66 5.38 3.30
C PRO A 57 -13.08 4.02 2.73
N LEU A 58 -13.61 3.98 1.51
CA LEU A 58 -14.11 2.77 0.83
C LEU A 58 -13.18 2.27 -0.28
N ILE A 59 -11.91 2.68 -0.29
CA ILE A 59 -10.93 2.24 -1.30
C ILE A 59 -10.77 0.72 -1.30
N GLN A 60 -10.80 0.14 -2.50
CA GLN A 60 -10.64 -1.28 -2.78
C GLN A 60 -9.34 -1.58 -3.52
N LYS A 61 -8.86 -0.65 -4.35
CA LYS A 61 -7.60 -0.79 -5.09
C LYS A 61 -6.70 0.43 -4.91
N LEU A 62 -5.47 0.19 -4.49
CA LEU A 62 -4.45 1.22 -4.34
C LEU A 62 -3.25 0.84 -5.21
N THR A 63 -2.90 1.71 -6.15
CA THR A 63 -1.65 1.60 -6.90
C THR A 63 -0.71 2.73 -6.49
N LEU A 64 0.53 2.40 -6.19
CA LEU A 64 1.55 3.37 -5.86
C LEU A 64 2.71 3.25 -6.84
N ASN A 65 3.14 4.38 -7.41
CA ASN A 65 4.37 4.49 -8.18
C ASN A 65 5.19 5.65 -7.63
N ASN A 66 6.27 5.30 -6.91
CA ASN A 66 7.22 6.27 -6.39
C ASN A 66 8.55 5.56 -6.06
N LEU A 67 9.61 5.94 -6.77
CA LEU A 67 10.95 5.36 -6.60
C LEU A 67 11.78 6.07 -5.53
N LYS A 68 11.29 7.18 -4.96
CA LYS A 68 12.04 7.93 -3.95
C LYS A 68 11.85 7.30 -2.57
N PRO A 69 12.94 7.16 -1.77
CA PRO A 69 12.83 6.72 -0.39
C PRO A 69 12.05 7.72 0.47
N GLN A 70 11.33 7.21 1.46
CA GLN A 70 10.73 8.05 2.51
C GLN A 70 11.84 8.75 3.29
N LYS A 71 11.68 10.05 3.54
CA LYS A 71 12.67 10.83 4.31
C LYS A 71 12.51 10.58 5.79
N ASN A 72 11.27 10.41 6.26
CA ASN A 72 10.95 10.25 7.67
C ASN A 72 10.57 8.80 7.97
N LYS A 73 11.50 7.87 7.74
CA LYS A 73 11.33 6.46 8.16
C LYS A 73 11.19 6.46 9.68
N GLN A 74 9.99 6.15 10.16
CA GLN A 74 9.66 6.05 11.57
C GLN A 74 10.50 4.95 12.24
N CYS A 75 11.72 5.31 12.65
CA CYS A 75 12.44 4.66 13.73
C CYS A 75 12.37 5.65 14.89
N PRO A 76 11.76 5.32 16.03
CA PRO A 76 11.93 6.13 17.23
C PRO A 76 13.44 6.22 17.50
N LYS A 77 13.99 7.44 17.36
CA LYS A 77 15.42 7.70 17.54
C LYS A 77 15.85 7.53 19.00
N SER A 78 14.89 7.40 19.91
CA SER A 78 15.08 7.17 21.33
C SER A 78 13.84 6.46 21.90
N LYS A 79 13.98 5.76 23.04
CA LYS A 79 12.83 5.18 23.78
C LYS A 79 11.91 6.26 24.38
N ASP A 80 12.36 7.51 24.34
CA ASP A 80 11.71 8.66 24.97
C ASP A 80 10.90 9.50 23.94
N ASP A 81 11.17 9.36 22.64
CA ASP A 81 10.38 9.93 21.55
C ASP A 81 9.33 8.91 21.06
N LYS A 82 8.37 8.58 21.92
CA LYS A 82 7.14 7.91 21.48
C LYS A 82 6.25 8.92 20.78
N GLN A 83 6.61 9.29 19.57
CA GLN A 83 5.64 9.89 18.67
C GLN A 83 4.68 8.76 18.27
N ASP A 84 3.59 8.62 19.02
CA ASP A 84 2.51 7.67 18.73
C ASP A 84 1.83 8.11 17.43
N PHE A 85 2.38 7.66 16.30
CA PHE A 85 1.71 7.82 15.01
C PHE A 85 0.53 6.88 14.93
N SER A 86 -0.61 7.40 14.48
CA SER A 86 -1.83 6.63 14.29
C SER A 86 -1.62 5.53 13.25
N ILE A 87 -1.93 4.29 13.62
CA ILE A 87 -1.93 3.17 12.67
C ILE A 87 -2.97 3.47 11.57
N ILE A 88 -2.52 3.49 10.32
CA ILE A 88 -3.38 3.74 9.15
C ILE A 88 -4.25 2.52 8.89
N LYS A 89 -5.54 2.69 8.64
CA LYS A 89 -6.46 1.57 8.40
C LYS A 89 -7.03 1.64 7.00
N TYR A 90 -6.94 0.53 6.26
CA TYR A 90 -7.52 0.38 4.93
C TYR A 90 -8.55 -0.76 4.92
N PRO A 91 -9.71 -0.59 5.59
CA PRO A 91 -10.62 -1.72 5.89
C PRO A 91 -11.20 -2.42 4.67
N HIS A 92 -11.27 -1.74 3.52
CA HIS A 92 -11.88 -2.26 2.30
C HIS A 92 -10.87 -2.60 1.19
N LEU A 93 -9.57 -2.46 1.45
CA LEU A 93 -8.54 -2.64 0.44
C LEU A 93 -8.40 -4.11 0.04
N THR A 94 -8.76 -4.43 -1.19
CA THR A 94 -8.68 -5.78 -1.74
C THR A 94 -7.45 -6.00 -2.61
N TYR A 95 -6.86 -4.94 -3.15
CA TYR A 95 -5.71 -5.02 -4.05
C TYR A 95 -4.74 -3.87 -3.82
N LEU A 96 -3.48 -4.20 -3.60
CA LEU A 96 -2.40 -3.24 -3.40
C LEU A 96 -1.29 -3.49 -4.42
N ASN A 97 -1.03 -2.52 -5.29
CA ASN A 97 0.01 -2.59 -6.31
C ASN A 97 1.19 -1.69 -5.94
N LEU A 98 2.29 -2.36 -5.62
CA LEU A 98 3.58 -1.85 -5.21
C LEU A 98 4.68 -2.39 -6.16
N ASN A 99 4.39 -2.40 -7.46
CA ASN A 99 5.41 -2.62 -8.47
C ASN A 99 6.12 -1.29 -8.79
N GLU A 100 7.43 -1.35 -9.08
CA GLU A 100 8.22 -0.17 -9.45
C GLU A 100 8.22 0.95 -8.39
N ILE A 101 8.42 0.57 -7.13
CA ILE A 101 8.49 1.50 -6.00
C ILE A 101 9.78 1.35 -5.21
N HIS A 102 10.04 2.30 -4.31
CA HIS A 102 11.05 2.14 -3.27
C HIS A 102 10.59 1.17 -2.17
N GLU A 103 11.50 0.38 -1.59
CA GLU A 103 11.19 -0.63 -0.57
C GLU A 103 10.52 -0.08 0.70
N ASP A 104 10.71 1.21 0.99
CA ASP A 104 10.12 1.88 2.16
C ASP A 104 8.60 1.83 2.15
N TYR A 105 7.98 1.90 0.98
CA TYR A 105 6.52 1.85 0.90
C TYR A 105 6.01 0.42 1.15
N ILE A 106 6.76 -0.61 0.75
CA ILE A 106 6.45 -1.99 1.14
C ILE A 106 6.49 -2.11 2.66
N GLU A 107 7.52 -1.56 3.29
CA GLU A 107 7.59 -1.53 4.75
C GLU A 107 6.42 -0.77 5.37
N GLN A 108 6.08 0.43 4.85
CA GLN A 108 4.97 1.25 5.33
C GLN A 108 3.64 0.46 5.37
N PHE A 109 3.35 -0.34 4.34
CA PHE A 109 2.11 -1.13 4.28
C PHE A 109 2.20 -2.46 5.03
N LEU A 110 3.34 -3.15 4.99
CA LEU A 110 3.47 -4.47 5.63
C LEU A 110 3.73 -4.38 7.13
N ASP A 111 4.35 -3.32 7.64
CA ASP A 111 4.56 -3.16 9.07
C ASP A 111 3.22 -2.92 9.80
N ASP A 112 2.83 -3.86 10.65
CA ASP A 112 1.59 -3.82 11.43
C ASP A 112 1.54 -2.71 12.49
N THR A 113 2.68 -2.11 12.81
CA THR A 113 2.77 -0.91 13.67
C THR A 113 2.49 0.38 12.90
N LYS A 114 2.49 0.34 11.56
CA LYS A 114 2.25 1.52 10.71
C LYS A 114 0.90 1.44 10.00
N THR A 115 0.55 0.27 9.49
CA THR A 115 -0.67 0.07 8.70
C THR A 115 -1.40 -1.19 9.13
N TYR A 116 -2.73 -1.13 9.21
CA TYR A 116 -3.61 -2.27 9.35
C TYR A 116 -4.26 -2.58 8.01
N LEU A 117 -3.85 -3.70 7.42
CA LEU A 117 -4.45 -4.25 6.20
C LEU A 117 -5.62 -5.19 6.52
N PRO A 118 -6.61 -5.34 5.63
CA PRO A 118 -7.70 -6.29 5.79
C PRO A 118 -7.26 -7.69 5.36
N ASN A 119 -8.02 -8.70 5.76
CA ASN A 119 -7.79 -10.09 5.36
C ASN A 119 -8.14 -10.32 3.88
N ASN A 120 -7.54 -11.34 3.29
CA ASN A 120 -7.80 -11.82 1.92
C ASN A 120 -7.52 -10.77 0.85
N MET A 121 -6.44 -10.00 1.01
CA MET A 121 -6.03 -9.00 0.02
C MET A 121 -4.99 -9.54 -0.94
N ASP A 122 -4.92 -8.90 -2.10
CA ASP A 122 -3.96 -9.19 -3.15
C ASP A 122 -2.83 -8.16 -3.09
N LEU A 123 -1.57 -8.62 -3.14
CA LEU A 123 -0.39 -7.77 -3.19
C LEU A 123 0.37 -8.02 -4.49
N ALA A 124 0.62 -6.96 -5.26
CA ALA A 124 1.55 -6.99 -6.37
C ALA A 124 2.83 -6.25 -6.01
N THR A 125 3.97 -6.94 -6.00
CA THR A 125 5.27 -6.32 -5.70
C THR A 125 6.45 -7.17 -6.19
N ASP A 126 7.62 -6.55 -6.32
CA ASP A 126 8.86 -7.26 -6.61
C ASP A 126 9.34 -8.07 -5.38
N TYR A 127 9.71 -9.33 -5.61
CA TYR A 127 10.06 -10.25 -4.54
C TYR A 127 11.37 -9.87 -3.82
N GLU A 128 12.34 -9.29 -4.52
CA GLU A 128 13.57 -8.83 -3.88
C GLU A 128 13.31 -7.60 -3.00
N LEU A 129 12.44 -6.69 -3.42
CA LEU A 129 12.00 -5.59 -2.56
C LEU A 129 11.21 -6.11 -1.33
N LEU A 130 10.34 -7.10 -1.52
CA LEU A 130 9.62 -7.75 -0.43
C LEU A 130 10.57 -8.41 0.57
N LYS A 131 11.62 -9.09 0.09
CA LYS A 131 12.67 -9.65 0.96
C LYS A 131 13.38 -8.58 1.75
N LYS A 132 13.72 -7.44 1.15
CA LYS A 132 14.39 -6.34 1.88
C LYS A 132 13.48 -5.77 2.97
N ALA A 133 12.23 -5.43 2.65
CA ALA A 133 11.26 -4.87 3.60
C ALA A 133 10.97 -5.82 4.78
N THR A 134 10.92 -7.13 4.54
CA THR A 134 10.67 -8.15 5.57
C THR A 134 11.93 -8.65 6.28
N HIS A 135 13.10 -8.08 5.99
CA HIS A 135 14.40 -8.58 6.44
C HIS A 135 14.56 -10.09 6.16
N ASN A 136 14.48 -10.50 4.90
CA ASN A 136 14.48 -11.89 4.46
C ASN A 136 13.44 -12.75 5.20
N PHE A 137 12.23 -12.21 5.43
CA PHE A 137 11.16 -12.86 6.19
C PHE A 137 11.56 -13.21 7.64
N LYS A 138 12.23 -12.27 8.33
CA LYS A 138 12.58 -12.37 9.75
C LYS A 138 12.02 -11.25 10.62
N ARG A 139 11.49 -10.17 10.03
CA ARG A 139 10.89 -9.04 10.75
C ARG A 139 9.47 -9.34 11.21
N ASN A 140 9.28 -9.53 12.53
CA ASN A 140 7.99 -9.93 13.11
C ASN A 140 6.84 -8.93 12.84
N THR A 141 7.10 -7.62 12.83
CA THR A 141 6.06 -6.60 12.61
C THR A 141 5.45 -6.66 11.21
N THR A 142 6.24 -7.11 10.21
CA THR A 142 5.71 -7.31 8.86
C THR A 142 4.88 -8.59 8.69
N ARG A 143 5.02 -9.55 9.63
CA ARG A 143 4.43 -10.88 9.49
C ARG A 143 2.90 -10.84 9.57
N ILE A 144 2.33 -10.02 10.45
CA ILE A 144 0.88 -9.99 10.67
C ILE A 144 0.15 -9.58 9.39
N ASN A 145 0.58 -8.51 8.73
CA ASN A 145 -0.05 -8.10 7.48
C ASN A 145 0.28 -9.04 6.31
N CYS A 146 1.47 -9.66 6.29
CA CYS A 146 1.75 -10.67 5.26
C CYS A 146 0.79 -11.86 5.32
N LEU A 147 0.40 -12.31 6.53
CA LEU A 147 -0.54 -13.43 6.70
C LEU A 147 -1.94 -13.14 6.14
N LYS A 148 -2.27 -11.87 5.92
CA LYS A 148 -3.55 -11.43 5.37
C LYS A 148 -3.58 -11.46 3.85
N ILE A 149 -2.43 -11.66 3.21
CA ILE A 149 -2.29 -11.67 1.75
C ILE A 149 -2.71 -13.04 1.21
N ASN A 150 -3.60 -13.02 0.23
CA ASN A 150 -4.16 -14.19 -0.45
C ASN A 150 -3.43 -14.51 -1.75
N TYR A 151 -3.14 -13.49 -2.55
CA TYR A 151 -2.38 -13.62 -3.80
C TYR A 151 -1.17 -12.68 -3.78
N LEU A 152 0.00 -13.21 -4.14
CA LEU A 152 1.22 -12.44 -4.31
C LEU A 152 1.59 -12.42 -5.80
N TYR A 153 1.38 -11.29 -6.45
CA TYR A 153 1.80 -11.07 -7.84
C TYR A 153 3.23 -10.55 -7.82
N SER A 154 4.15 -11.25 -8.48
CA SER A 154 5.55 -10.81 -8.56
C SER A 154 6.11 -11.04 -9.95
N SER A 155 6.85 -10.05 -10.44
CA SER A 155 7.52 -10.09 -11.75
C SER A 155 8.78 -10.95 -11.73
N THR A 156 9.42 -11.14 -10.57
CA THR A 156 10.67 -11.88 -10.43
C THR A 156 10.59 -12.88 -9.27
N LEU A 157 10.96 -14.14 -9.50
CA LEU A 157 11.09 -15.16 -8.44
C LEU A 157 12.30 -16.04 -8.71
N TYR A 158 13.48 -15.48 -8.56
CA TYR A 158 14.69 -16.28 -8.54
C TYR A 158 14.97 -16.66 -7.08
N SER A 159 14.78 -17.94 -6.75
CA SER A 159 14.99 -18.52 -5.41
C SER A 159 14.02 -18.08 -4.29
N LEU A 160 12.96 -18.87 -4.08
CA LEU A 160 12.05 -18.69 -2.95
C LEU A 160 12.74 -19.01 -1.61
N SER A 161 12.55 -18.14 -0.63
CA SER A 161 13.03 -18.34 0.73
C SER A 161 12.22 -19.42 1.41
N LYS A 162 12.88 -20.32 2.14
CA LYS A 162 12.21 -21.33 2.97
C LYS A 162 11.32 -20.71 4.07
N HIS A 163 11.55 -19.45 4.42
CA HIS A 163 10.80 -18.72 5.44
C HIS A 163 9.48 -18.13 4.93
N LEU A 164 9.28 -18.09 3.61
CA LEU A 164 8.11 -17.46 2.99
C LEU A 164 6.79 -18.06 3.49
N LYS A 165 6.75 -19.38 3.73
CA LYS A 165 5.59 -20.10 4.29
C LYS A 165 5.15 -19.63 5.68
N HIS A 166 6.02 -18.94 6.42
CA HIS A 166 5.68 -18.38 7.73
C HIS A 166 5.07 -16.98 7.64
N TYR A 167 5.13 -16.37 6.46
CA TYR A 167 4.62 -15.04 6.19
C TYR A 167 3.32 -15.07 5.40
N PHE A 168 3.10 -16.09 4.57
CA PHE A 168 1.92 -16.18 3.73
C PHE A 168 1.30 -17.59 3.87
N LEU A 169 0.02 -17.64 4.23
CA LEU A 169 -0.72 -18.89 4.44
C LEU A 169 -1.04 -19.60 3.12
N HIS A 170 -1.43 -18.82 2.12
CA HIS A 170 -1.75 -19.30 0.79
C HIS A 170 -0.99 -18.42 -0.20
N ILE A 171 0.02 -18.99 -0.87
CA ILE A 171 0.77 -18.25 -1.89
C ILE A 171 0.39 -18.79 -3.24
N TYR A 172 -0.32 -17.95 -3.97
CA TYR A 172 -0.50 -18.07 -5.40
C TYR A 172 0.37 -17.01 -6.06
N VAL A 173 1.41 -17.46 -6.75
CA VAL A 173 2.24 -16.56 -7.54
C VAL A 173 1.74 -16.58 -8.98
N LYS A 174 1.37 -15.40 -9.49
CA LYS A 174 1.09 -15.18 -10.90
C LYS A 174 2.20 -14.35 -11.52
N TYR A 175 2.76 -14.87 -12.61
CA TYR A 175 3.76 -14.18 -13.43
C TYR A 175 3.05 -13.28 -14.45
N ASN A 176 3.57 -12.08 -14.67
CA ASN A 176 3.00 -11.11 -15.62
C ASN A 176 3.18 -11.49 -17.12
N ASN A 177 3.52 -12.74 -17.44
CA ASN A 177 3.58 -13.28 -18.81
C ASN A 177 2.98 -14.71 -18.87
N ASN A 178 1.71 -14.81 -19.27
CA ASN A 178 1.02 -15.97 -19.89
C ASN A 178 1.21 -17.42 -19.36
N TYR A 179 1.53 -17.68 -18.09
CA TYR A 179 1.45 -19.04 -17.52
C TYR A 179 0.87 -19.06 -16.10
N TYR A 180 -0.03 -20.02 -15.82
CA TYR A 180 -0.70 -20.21 -14.53
C TYR A 180 0.06 -21.14 -13.56
N SER A 181 0.20 -20.63 -12.34
CA SER A 181 0.20 -21.26 -11.00
C SER A 181 1.07 -22.48 -10.68
N THR A 182 1.99 -22.27 -9.74
CA THR A 182 2.36 -23.28 -8.73
C THR A 182 1.68 -22.89 -7.41
N LEU A 183 0.81 -23.77 -6.89
CA LEU A 183 0.36 -23.75 -5.50
C LEU A 183 1.57 -24.17 -4.65
N LEU A 184 2.23 -23.25 -3.95
CA LEU A 184 3.51 -23.58 -3.32
C LEU A 184 3.36 -24.31 -1.98
N PHE A 185 2.21 -24.23 -1.32
CA PHE A 185 1.97 -24.88 -0.03
C PHE A 185 0.52 -25.39 0.08
N LYS A 186 0.39 -26.70 0.38
CA LYS A 186 -0.82 -27.34 0.89
C LYS A 186 -0.68 -27.52 2.39
#